data_AF-A0A9E6QUC6-F1
#
_entry.id   AF-A0A9E6QUC6-F1
#
_cell.length_a   1.000
_cell.length_b   1.000
_cell.length_c   1.000
_cell.angle_alpha   90.00
_cell.angle_beta   90.00
_cell.angle_gamma   90.00
#
_symmetry.space_group_name_H-M   'P 1'
#
loop_
_entity.id
_entity.type
_entity.pdbx_description
1 polymer ?
#
loop_
_entity_poly.entity_id
_entity_poly.type
_entity_poly.pdbx_seq_one_letter_code
_entity_poly.pdbx_strand_id
1 'polypeptide(L)' 'MQRYTLTFGPAGEAARHSLDVPDLPTALVVADINLDQGRAEIREGERLLATLEKQGRNAAPYWRVS' A
#
# COMPACT_ATOMS: atom_id res chain seq x y z
N MET A 1 -16.51 13.37 -2.19
CA MET A 1 -15.08 13.05 -2.39
C MET A 1 -14.96 11.54 -2.29
N GLN A 2 -14.35 10.87 -3.28
CA GLN A 2 -14.07 9.43 -3.18
C GLN A 2 -13.04 9.23 -2.06
N ARG A 3 -13.23 8.22 -1.22
CA ARG A 3 -12.33 7.93 -0.10
C ARG A 3 -11.73 6.55 -0.30
N TYR A 4 -10.41 6.47 -0.29
CA TYR A 4 -9.70 5.21 -0.45
C TYR A 4 -9.25 4.71 0.92
N THR A 5 -9.13 3.39 1.04
CA THR A 5 -8.57 2.76 2.22
C THR A 5 -7.28 2.06 1.80
N LEU A 6 -6.17 2.46 2.43
CA LEU A 6 -4.88 1.81 2.25
C LEU A 6 -4.65 0.86 3.43
N THR A 7 -4.51 -0.43 3.14
CA THR A 7 -4.10 -1.44 4.11
C THR A 7 -2.67 -1.88 3.80
N PHE A 8 -1.76 -1.88 4.77
CA PHE A 8 -0.36 -2.24 4.55
C PHE A 8 0.24 -2.95 5.77
N GLY A 9 1.25 -3.78 5.54
CA GLY A 9 1.99 -4.43 6.61
C GLY A 9 3.28 -5.09 6.10
N PRO A 10 4.26 -5.33 7.00
CA PRO A 10 5.47 -6.03 6.63
C PRO A 10 5.17 -7.46 6.14
N ALA A 11 5.95 -7.94 5.19
CA ALA A 11 5.76 -9.27 4.62
C ALA A 11 5.86 -10.35 5.71
N GLY A 12 4.76 -11.09 5.93
CA GLY A 12 4.72 -12.23 6.86
C GLY A 12 4.17 -11.94 8.25
N GLU A 13 3.81 -10.70 8.58
CA GLU A 13 3.15 -10.39 9.86
C GLU A 13 1.62 -10.32 9.75
N ALA A 14 0.96 -10.69 10.84
CA ALA A 14 -0.49 -10.54 11.00
C ALA A 14 -0.91 -9.07 11.24
N ALA A 15 0.02 -8.21 11.66
CA ALA A 15 -0.24 -6.80 11.91
C ALA A 15 -0.34 -6.04 10.58
N ARG A 16 -1.57 -5.66 10.22
CA ARG A 16 -1.84 -4.76 9.09
C ARG A 16 -2.37 -3.44 9.62
N HIS A 17 -1.78 -2.35 9.18
CA HIS A 17 -2.29 -1.01 9.41
C HIS A 17 -3.29 -0.66 8.32
N SER A 18 -4.35 0.08 8.68
CA SER A 18 -5.35 0.56 7.74
C SER A 18 -5.55 2.06 7.94
N LEU A 19 -5.54 2.81 6.84
CA LEU A 19 -5.67 4.27 6.83
C LEU A 19 -6.66 4.70 5.75
N ASP A 20 -7.57 5.60 6.12
CA ASP A 20 -8.37 6.33 5.13
C ASP A 20 -7.53 7.45 4.52
N VAL A 21 -7.51 7.51 3.19
CA VAL A 21 -6.74 8.51 2.42
C VAL A 21 -7.65 9.23 1.41
N PRO A 22 -7.38 10.51 1.14
CA PRO A 22 -8.28 11.36 0.36
C PRO A 22 -8.26 11.05 -1.14
N ASP A 23 -7.17 10.52 -1.66
CA ASP A 23 -6.99 10.22 -3.08
C ASP A 23 -5.92 9.13 -3.32
N LEU A 24 -5.87 8.63 -4.56
CA LEU A 24 -4.93 7.59 -4.97
C LEU A 24 -3.45 8.04 -4.86
N PRO A 25 -3.06 9.26 -5.28
CA PRO A 25 -1.69 9.74 -5.06
C PRO A 25 -1.27 9.72 -3.58
N THR A 26 -2.15 10.14 -2.68
CA THR A 26 -1.88 10.09 -1.23
C THR A 26 -1.71 8.66 -0.75
N ALA A 27 -2.54 7.72 -1.23
CA ALA A 27 -2.39 6.30 -0.93
C ALA A 27 -1.00 5.77 -1.30
N LEU A 28 -0.49 6.13 -2.49
CA LEU A 28 0.83 5.73 -2.96
C LEU A 28 1.96 6.33 -2.12
N VAL A 29 1.86 7.62 -1.77
CA VAL A 29 2.85 8.30 -0.91
C VAL A 29 2.88 7.67 0.49
N VAL A 30 1.72 7.42 1.09
CA VAL A 30 1.62 6.77 2.40
C VAL A 30 2.22 5.36 2.35
N ALA A 31 1.93 4.58 1.31
CA ALA A 31 2.53 3.27 1.12
C ALA A 31 4.06 3.35 1.01
N ASP A 32 4.58 4.33 0.28
CA ASP A 32 6.03 4.50 0.08
C ASP A 32 6.80 4.90 1.33
N ILE A 33 6.19 5.73 2.18
CA ILE A 33 6.76 6.14 3.47
C ILE A 33 6.74 5.01 4.49
N ASN A 34 5.67 4.20 4.52
CA ASN A 34 5.44 3.26 5.62
C ASN A 34 5.86 1.81 5.32
N LEU A 35 6.14 1.48 4.06
CA LEU A 35 6.65 0.17 3.67
C LEU A 35 8.08 0.30 3.14
N ASP A 36 9.03 -0.27 3.88
CA ASP A 36 10.38 -0.54 3.37
C ASP A 36 10.39 -1.84 2.54
N GLN A 37 9.59 -2.83 2.95
CA GLN A 37 9.33 -4.08 2.25
C GLN A 37 7.94 -4.59 2.65
N GLY A 38 7.19 -5.16 1.70
CA GLY A 38 5.90 -5.77 2.00
C GLY A 38 4.83 -5.45 0.98
N ARG A 39 3.57 -5.66 1.40
CA ARG A 39 2.39 -5.55 0.56
C ARG A 39 1.45 -4.46 1.09
N ALA A 40 0.91 -3.66 0.18
CA ALA A 40 -0.23 -2.81 0.43
C ALA A 40 -1.41 -3.18 -0.48
N GLU A 41 -2.62 -2.90 -0.01
CA GLU A 41 -3.86 -3.01 -0.77
C GLU A 41 -4.55 -1.65 -0.74
N ILE A 42 -4.94 -1.16 -1.92
CA ILE A 42 -5.74 0.05 -2.07
C ILE A 42 -7.18 -0.38 -2.39
N ARG A 43 -8.12 0.07 -1.57
CA ARG A 43 -9.55 -0.18 -1.75
C ARG A 43 -10.34 1.10 -1.91
N GLU A 44 -11.44 1.00 -2.63
CA GLU A 44 -12.53 1.98 -2.66
C GLU A 44 -13.78 1.30 -2.10
N GLY A 45 -14.09 1.55 -0.83
CA GLY A 45 -15.05 0.74 -0.08
C GLY A 45 -14.62 -0.74 -0.07
N GLU A 46 -15.49 -1.63 -0.53
CA GLU A 46 -15.20 -3.07 -0.63
C GLU A 46 -14.41 -3.47 -1.88
N ARG A 47 -14.28 -2.55 -2.86
CA ARG A 47 -13.61 -2.85 -4.13
C ARG A 47 -12.10 -2.76 -3.96
N LEU A 48 -11.40 -3.86 -4.21
CA LEU A 48 -9.94 -3.83 -4.39
C LEU A 48 -9.59 -3.15 -5.73
N LEU A 49 -8.81 -2.08 -5.67
CA LEU A 49 -8.35 -1.34 -6.84
C LEU A 49 -6.96 -1.78 -7.29
N ALA A 50 -6.06 -1.98 -6.33
CA ALA A 50 -4.70 -2.40 -6.61
C ALA A 50 -4.08 -3.10 -5.39
N THR A 51 -3.19 -4.05 -5.68
CA THR A 51 -2.18 -4.53 -4.75
C THR A 51 -0.84 -3.91 -5.13
N LEU A 52 -0.13 -3.39 -4.14
CA LEU A 52 1.25 -2.91 -4.28
C LEU A 52 2.18 -3.84 -3.52
N GLU A 53 3.31 -4.18 -4.10
CA GLU A 53 4.36 -4.93 -3.41
C GLU A 53 5.71 -4.25 -3.64
N LYS A 54 6.36 -3.83 -2.55
CA LYS A 54 7.66 -3.17 -2.62
C LYS A 54 8.77 -4.21 -2.71
N GLN A 55 9.52 -4.15 -3.81
CA GLN A 55 10.70 -5.00 -4.03
C GLN A 55 11.97 -4.21 -3.71
N GLY A 56 12.84 -4.81 -2.90
CA GLY A 56 14.24 -4.39 -2.77
C GLY A 56 14.65 -3.89 -1.39
N ARG A 57 15.55 -4.63 -0.72
CA ARG A 57 16.39 -4.14 0.38
C ARG A 57 17.84 -3.84 -0.06
N ASN A 58 18.25 -4.37 -1.24
CA ASN A 58 19.64 -4.39 -1.72
C ASN A 58 19.82 -3.90 -3.18
N ALA A 59 18.79 -3.29 -3.79
CA ALA A 59 18.80 -2.79 -5.17
C ALA A 59 17.94 -1.50 -5.26
N ALA A 60 17.80 -0.93 -6.47
CA ALA A 60 16.87 0.18 -6.71
C ALA A 60 15.43 -0.27 -6.38
N PRO A 61 14.77 0.33 -5.37
CA PRO A 61 13.44 -0.10 -4.97
C PRO A 61 12.42 0.20 -6.06
N TYR A 62 11.52 -0.75 -6.30
CA TYR A 62 10.41 -0.57 -7.22
C TYR A 62 9.14 -1.23 -6.70
N TRP A 63 8.00 -0.74 -7.17
CA TRP A 63 6.69 -1.27 -6.86
C TRP A 63 6.23 -2.22 -7.94
N ARG A 64 5.83 -3.43 -7.55
CA ARG A 64 4.99 -4.29 -8.39
C ARG A 64 3.53 -3.95 -8.12
N VAL A 65 2.78 -3.67 -9.18
CA VAL A 65 1.36 -3.32 -9.12
C VAL A 65 0.56 -4.40 -9.84
N SER A 66 -0.52 -4.88 -9.21
CA SER A 66 -1.44 -5.90 -9.76
C SER A 66 -2.87 -5.68 -9.32
#